data_AF-A0A438BWP5-F1
#
_entry.id   AF-A0A438BWP5-F1
#
_cell.length_a   1.000
_cell.length_b   1.000
_cell.length_c   1.000
_cell.angle_alpha   90.00
_cell.angle_beta   90.00
_cell.angle_gamma   90.00
#
_symmetry.space_group_name_H-M   'P 1'
#
loop_
_entity.id
_entity.type
_entity.pdbx_description
1 polymer ?
#
loop_
_entity_poly.entity_id
_entity_poly.type
_entity_poly.pdbx_seq_one_letter_code
_entity_poly.pdbx_strand_id
1 'polypeptide(L)'
;MVQNYGAFLEKDGAGFKGQVKLTGFKNGEIDLSEYSWTYQVHFISSRYLLLYLIDLILWQSVAGMTFFDAPNGENPVALDLGSMGKGQAWVNGHHIGRYWTRVAPKDGCGKCDYRGHYHTSKYHIPRSWLQASNNLLVLFEETGGKPFEISVKSRSTQTICAEVSESHYPSLQNWSPSDFIDQNSKNKMTPEMHLQCDDGHTISSIEFASYGTPQGKCGNYSCECTDTHDSFLTEGSNLYAACQGKGSCVIRILNSAFGGDPCRGIVKTLAVEAKCAPSSTTSSSQL
;
A
#
# COMPACT_ATOMS: atom_id res chain seq x y z
N MET A 1 18.16 -4.08 -12.03
CA MET A 1 17.17 -2.99 -12.01
C MET A 1 17.58 -2.02 -13.10
N VAL A 2 16.67 -1.52 -13.92
CA VAL A 2 17.01 -0.56 -14.98
C VAL A 2 16.84 0.84 -14.42
N GLN A 3 17.75 1.77 -14.71
CA GLN A 3 17.60 3.16 -14.31
C GLN A 3 16.35 3.77 -14.96
N ASN A 4 15.59 4.53 -14.18
CA ASN A 4 14.37 5.22 -14.63
C ASN A 4 14.48 6.76 -14.47
N TYR A 5 15.66 7.27 -14.12
CA TYR A 5 15.93 8.70 -13.98
C TYR A 5 17.43 8.99 -14.14
N GLY A 6 17.77 10.19 -14.61
CA GLY A 6 19.16 10.64 -14.81
C GLY A 6 19.53 10.87 -16.28
N ALA A 7 20.64 11.54 -16.52
CA ALA A 7 21.14 11.74 -17.88
C ALA A 7 21.69 10.44 -18.46
N PHE A 8 21.40 10.18 -19.74
CA PHE A 8 21.90 9.01 -20.48
C PHE A 8 21.52 7.64 -19.89
N LEU A 9 20.39 7.56 -19.18
CA LEU A 9 19.89 6.32 -18.56
C LEU A 9 19.74 5.17 -19.58
N GLU A 10 19.52 5.49 -20.85
CA GLU A 10 19.43 4.53 -21.95
C GLU A 10 20.78 3.90 -22.34
N LYS A 11 21.89 4.57 -22.01
CA LYS A 11 23.26 4.08 -22.29
C LYS A 11 23.77 3.16 -21.19
N ASP A 12 23.19 3.23 -20.00
CA ASP A 12 23.60 2.42 -18.86
C ASP A 12 22.94 1.03 -18.90
N GLY A 13 23.52 0.13 -19.70
CA GLY A 13 23.07 -1.28 -19.76
C GLY A 13 23.48 -2.14 -18.55
N ALA A 14 22.82 -3.28 -18.35
CA ALA A 14 23.12 -4.24 -17.28
C ALA A 14 23.95 -5.45 -17.75
N GLY A 15 24.54 -6.18 -16.81
CA GLY A 15 25.31 -7.41 -17.07
C GLY A 15 26.83 -7.25 -16.90
N PHE A 16 27.58 -8.31 -17.17
CA PHE A 16 29.05 -8.29 -17.11
C PHE A 16 29.60 -7.53 -18.32
N LYS A 17 30.20 -6.35 -18.08
CA LYS A 17 30.77 -5.46 -19.11
C LYS A 17 32.27 -5.19 -18.93
N GLY A 18 32.85 -5.67 -17.83
CA GLY A 18 34.24 -5.40 -17.45
C GLY A 18 35.15 -6.59 -17.68
N GLN A 19 36.41 -6.42 -17.31
CA GLN A 19 37.38 -7.52 -17.32
C GLN A 19 37.04 -8.54 -16.24
N VAL A 20 37.05 -9.82 -16.60
CA VAL A 20 36.89 -10.94 -15.68
C VAL A 20 38.22 -11.65 -15.59
N LYS A 21 38.88 -11.59 -14.43
CA LYS A 21 40.19 -12.21 -14.20
C LYS A 21 40.10 -13.27 -13.12
N LEU A 22 40.79 -14.38 -13.33
CA LEU A 22 41.06 -15.38 -12.30
C LEU A 22 42.49 -15.20 -11.79
N THR A 23 42.64 -15.12 -10.48
CA THR A 23 43.92 -14.94 -9.80
C THR A 23 44.25 -16.15 -8.92
N GLY A 24 45.50 -16.26 -8.43
CA GLY A 24 45.91 -17.33 -7.52
C GLY A 24 46.52 -18.57 -8.20
N PHE A 25 46.74 -18.54 -9.51
CA PHE A 25 47.48 -19.59 -10.21
C PHE A 25 48.99 -19.35 -10.13
N LYS A 26 49.78 -20.43 -10.08
CA LYS A 26 51.25 -20.37 -10.09
C LYS A 26 51.83 -19.68 -11.33
N ASN A 27 51.07 -19.67 -12.44
CA ASN A 27 51.49 -19.13 -13.73
C ASN A 27 51.01 -17.69 -13.97
N GLY A 28 50.51 -17.01 -12.94
CA GLY A 28 50.00 -15.64 -13.03
C GLY A 28 48.48 -15.56 -13.16
N GLU A 29 47.99 -14.37 -13.53
CA GLU A 29 46.56 -14.11 -13.72
C GLU A 29 46.09 -14.61 -15.08
N ILE A 30 44.85 -15.13 -15.13
CA ILE A 30 44.19 -15.55 -16.36
C ILE A 30 43.07 -14.55 -16.66
N ASP A 31 43.11 -13.89 -17.82
CA ASP A 31 42.03 -13.01 -18.28
C ASP A 31 40.97 -13.82 -19.04
N LEU A 32 39.78 -13.96 -18.46
CA LEU A 32 38.64 -14.67 -19.04
C LEU A 32 37.87 -13.82 -20.06
N SER A 33 38.17 -12.53 -20.17
CA SER A 33 37.45 -11.61 -21.05
C SER A 33 37.66 -11.92 -22.53
N GLU A 34 38.79 -12.55 -22.87
CA GLU A 34 39.16 -12.94 -24.24
C GLU A 34 38.67 -14.35 -24.63
N TYR A 35 38.12 -15.10 -23.68
CA TYR A 35 37.61 -16.45 -23.92
C TYR A 35 36.20 -16.43 -24.51
N SER A 36 35.79 -17.56 -25.10
CA SER A 36 34.42 -17.71 -25.61
C SER A 36 33.41 -17.83 -24.46
N TRP A 37 32.42 -16.94 -24.46
CA TRP A 37 31.31 -16.94 -23.49
C TRP A 37 30.05 -17.54 -24.10
N THR A 38 29.38 -18.42 -23.35
CA THR A 38 28.05 -18.92 -23.69
C THR A 38 27.00 -18.12 -22.93
N TYR A 39 25.97 -17.65 -23.63
CA TYR A 39 24.89 -16.86 -23.08
C TYR A 39 23.59 -17.67 -23.11
N GLN A 40 22.95 -17.83 -21.95
CA GLN A 40 21.64 -18.46 -21.85
C GLN A 40 20.64 -17.47 -21.23
N VAL A 41 19.66 -17.06 -22.02
CA VAL A 41 18.58 -16.20 -21.56
C VAL A 41 17.51 -17.07 -20.93
N HIS A 42 17.30 -16.93 -19.62
CA HIS A 42 16.22 -17.62 -18.91
C HIS A 42 14.93 -16.78 -18.95
N PHE A 43 13.89 -17.30 -19.58
CA PHE A 43 12.55 -16.70 -19.66
C PHE A 43 11.62 -17.34 -18.63
N ILE A 44 11.60 -16.85 -17.39
CA ILE A 44 10.68 -17.34 -16.32
C ILE A 44 9.37 -16.52 -16.31
N SER A 45 9.16 -15.60 -17.26
CA SER A 45 8.09 -14.59 -17.14
C SER A 45 6.73 -14.95 -17.76
N SER A 46 6.61 -16.08 -18.47
CA SER A 46 5.38 -16.44 -19.22
C SER A 46 4.54 -17.50 -18.51
N ARG A 47 3.23 -17.20 -18.35
CA ARG A 47 2.18 -18.12 -17.87
C ARG A 47 2.17 -19.47 -18.60
N TYR A 48 2.51 -19.50 -19.88
CA TYR A 48 2.51 -20.71 -20.71
C TYR A 48 3.74 -21.59 -20.45
N LEU A 49 4.90 -21.00 -20.18
CA LEU A 49 6.12 -21.76 -19.94
C LEU A 49 6.16 -22.33 -18.53
N LEU A 50 5.54 -21.66 -17.54
CA LEU A 50 5.41 -22.18 -16.18
C LEU A 50 4.66 -23.52 -16.17
N LEU A 51 3.55 -23.61 -16.91
CA LEU A 51 2.76 -24.85 -17.05
C LEU A 51 3.51 -25.92 -17.85
N TYR A 52 4.21 -25.54 -18.92
CA TYR A 52 4.99 -26.47 -19.75
C TYR A 52 6.26 -27.00 -19.05
N LEU A 53 6.84 -26.22 -18.13
CA LEU A 53 8.05 -26.58 -17.38
C LEU A 53 7.77 -27.43 -16.13
N ILE A 54 6.53 -27.44 -15.62
CA ILE A 54 6.11 -28.38 -14.56
C ILE A 54 6.24 -29.83 -15.06
N ASP A 55 6.00 -30.08 -16.35
CA ASP A 55 6.14 -31.40 -16.98
C ASP A 55 7.60 -31.80 -17.27
N LEU A 56 8.53 -30.84 -17.32
CA LEU A 56 9.96 -31.09 -17.59
C LEU A 56 10.75 -31.09 -16.29
N ILE A 57 11.01 -32.30 -15.78
CA ILE A 57 11.72 -32.71 -14.55
C ILE A 57 13.10 -32.03 -14.38
N LEU A 58 13.16 -30.73 -14.10
CA LEU A 58 14.42 -29.99 -13.90
C LEU A 58 14.42 -29.05 -12.68
N TRP A 59 13.38 -29.06 -11.84
CA TRP A 59 13.13 -27.99 -10.86
C TRP A 59 13.10 -28.41 -9.38
N GLN A 60 13.76 -29.50 -8.98
CA GLN A 60 13.72 -29.99 -7.60
C GLN A 60 14.47 -29.14 -6.56
N SER A 61 15.31 -28.17 -6.94
CA SER A 61 16.16 -27.43 -5.98
C SER A 61 15.94 -25.91 -5.88
N VAL A 62 15.17 -25.29 -6.78
CA VAL A 62 15.13 -23.80 -6.89
C VAL A 62 13.72 -23.20 -6.96
N ALA A 63 12.69 -24.00 -7.29
CA ALA A 63 11.31 -23.54 -7.30
C ALA A 63 10.42 -24.33 -6.34
N GLY A 64 9.63 -23.61 -5.54
CA GLY A 64 8.61 -24.17 -4.68
C GLY A 64 7.23 -24.02 -5.32
N MET A 65 6.43 -25.09 -5.29
CA MET A 65 5.05 -25.10 -5.75
C MET A 65 4.12 -25.58 -4.64
N THR A 66 3.01 -24.88 -4.42
CA THR A 66 1.98 -25.29 -3.46
C THR A 66 0.61 -24.77 -3.87
N PHE A 67 -0.43 -25.30 -3.23
CA PHE A 67 -1.81 -24.82 -3.38
C PHE A 67 -2.32 -24.22 -2.08
N PHE A 68 -3.20 -23.22 -2.17
CA PHE A 68 -3.81 -22.58 -1.00
C PHE A 68 -5.25 -22.13 -1.27
N ASP A 69 -6.02 -22.04 -0.19
CA ASP A 69 -7.37 -21.49 -0.22
C ASP A 69 -7.33 -19.98 0.02
N ALA A 70 -8.22 -19.25 -0.65
CA ALA A 70 -8.31 -17.81 -0.46
C ALA A 70 -8.84 -17.50 0.95
N PRO A 71 -8.27 -16.52 1.67
CA PRO A 71 -8.86 -16.04 2.92
C PRO A 71 -10.30 -15.56 2.69
N ASN A 72 -11.20 -15.81 3.64
CA ASN A 72 -12.59 -15.35 3.53
C ASN A 72 -12.71 -13.81 3.47
N GLY A 73 -13.86 -13.33 2.99
CA GLY A 73 -14.23 -11.90 2.94
C GLY A 73 -13.56 -11.12 1.80
N GLU A 74 -13.71 -9.79 1.83
CA GLU A 74 -13.28 -8.88 0.74
C GLU A 74 -11.92 -8.21 0.96
N ASN A 75 -11.36 -8.34 2.17
CA ASN A 75 -10.12 -7.70 2.57
C ASN A 75 -8.95 -7.94 1.61
N PRO A 76 -8.12 -6.94 1.27
CA PRO A 76 -6.91 -7.15 0.48
C PRO A 76 -6.06 -8.33 0.96
N VAL A 77 -5.56 -9.13 0.03
CA VAL A 77 -4.72 -10.30 0.33
C VAL A 77 -3.26 -9.95 0.04
N ALA A 78 -2.37 -10.47 0.88
CA ALA A 78 -0.94 -10.40 0.66
C ALA A 78 -0.26 -11.74 1.01
N LEU A 79 0.79 -12.04 0.28
CA LEU A 79 1.71 -13.13 0.56
C LEU A 79 2.85 -12.60 1.44
N ASP A 80 3.02 -13.18 2.63
CA ASP A 80 4.15 -12.90 3.50
C ASP A 80 5.32 -13.82 3.14
N LEU A 81 6.33 -13.23 2.52
CA LEU A 81 7.56 -13.87 2.09
C LEU A 81 8.73 -13.52 3.01
N GLY A 82 8.48 -13.04 4.23
CA GLY A 82 9.54 -12.61 5.16
C GLY A 82 10.56 -13.69 5.53
N SER A 83 10.20 -14.96 5.38
CA SER A 83 11.09 -16.11 5.59
C SER A 83 11.92 -16.49 4.37
N MET A 84 11.68 -15.84 3.23
CA MET A 84 12.35 -16.10 1.95
C MET A 84 13.53 -15.15 1.76
N GLY A 85 14.28 -15.29 0.66
CA GLY A 85 15.44 -14.46 0.35
C GLY A 85 15.15 -13.45 -0.76
N LYS A 86 15.38 -13.85 -2.01
CA LYS A 86 15.24 -13.01 -3.20
C LYS A 86 14.70 -13.86 -4.32
N GLY A 87 13.71 -13.36 -5.03
CA GLY A 87 13.07 -14.19 -6.04
C GLY A 87 11.90 -13.55 -6.74
N GLN A 88 11.08 -14.41 -7.33
CA GLN A 88 9.86 -14.05 -8.05
C GLN A 88 8.72 -14.98 -7.64
N ALA A 89 7.50 -14.47 -7.70
CA ALA A 89 6.31 -15.20 -7.29
C ALA A 89 5.18 -15.09 -8.32
N TRP A 90 4.41 -16.16 -8.44
CA TRP A 90 3.22 -16.24 -9.29
C TRP A 90 2.05 -16.86 -8.55
N VAL A 91 0.85 -16.31 -8.76
CA VAL A 91 -0.41 -16.87 -8.26
C VAL A 91 -1.33 -17.13 -9.44
N ASN A 92 -1.79 -18.37 -9.63
CA ASN A 92 -2.64 -18.79 -10.75
C ASN A 92 -2.06 -18.39 -12.13
N GLY A 93 -0.72 -18.38 -12.24
CA GLY A 93 -0.01 -17.97 -13.45
C GLY A 93 0.16 -16.46 -13.64
N HIS A 94 -0.33 -15.63 -12.72
CA HIS A 94 -0.10 -14.19 -12.71
C HIS A 94 1.15 -13.86 -11.89
N HIS A 95 2.09 -13.12 -12.47
CA HIS A 95 3.30 -12.68 -11.77
C HIS A 95 2.96 -11.59 -10.75
N ILE A 96 3.13 -11.87 -9.46
CA ILE A 96 2.82 -10.92 -8.37
C ILE A 96 4.01 -10.01 -8.04
N GLY A 97 5.16 -10.24 -8.66
CA GLY A 97 6.33 -9.37 -8.55
C GLY A 97 7.60 -10.09 -8.08
N ARG A 98 8.67 -9.30 -7.99
CA ARG A 98 9.94 -9.71 -7.40
C ARG A 98 9.90 -9.47 -5.90
N TYR A 99 10.36 -10.43 -5.12
CA TYR A 99 10.56 -10.27 -3.70
C TYR A 99 12.04 -10.18 -3.36
N TRP A 100 12.36 -9.39 -2.32
CA TRP A 100 13.71 -9.30 -1.79
C TRP A 100 13.65 -8.88 -0.32
N THR A 101 13.93 -9.80 0.58
CA THR A 101 13.77 -9.65 2.05
C THR A 101 15.01 -9.13 2.76
N ARG A 102 15.96 -8.52 2.03
CA ARG A 102 17.17 -7.97 2.64
C ARG A 102 16.82 -6.93 3.71
N VAL A 103 17.30 -7.17 4.92
CA VAL A 103 17.23 -6.23 6.04
C VAL A 103 18.15 -5.05 5.72
N ALA A 104 17.61 -3.84 5.68
CA ALA A 104 18.47 -2.66 5.59
C ALA A 104 19.30 -2.49 6.86
N PRO A 105 20.47 -1.82 6.75
CA PRO A 105 21.17 -1.30 7.91
C PRO A 105 20.22 -0.48 8.80
N LYS A 106 20.40 -0.58 10.12
CA LYS A 106 19.58 0.16 11.10
C LYS A 106 19.86 1.67 11.10
N ASP A 107 20.98 2.08 10.51
CA ASP A 107 21.42 3.46 10.44
C ASP A 107 20.79 4.17 9.23
N GLY A 108 20.32 5.41 9.42
CA GLY A 108 19.75 6.25 8.35
C GLY A 108 18.24 6.48 8.43
N CYS A 109 17.54 5.88 9.39
CA CYS A 109 16.13 6.19 9.67
C CYS A 109 15.97 7.49 10.48
N GLY A 110 16.24 8.64 9.84
CA GLY A 110 15.79 9.96 10.32
C GLY A 110 14.28 10.17 10.13
N LYS A 111 13.77 11.41 10.27
CA LYS A 111 12.37 11.75 9.89
C LYS A 111 12.07 11.17 8.50
N CYS A 112 11.06 10.31 8.43
CA CYS A 112 10.76 9.48 7.27
C CYS A 112 10.60 10.33 6.00
N ASP A 113 11.41 10.07 4.97
CA ASP A 113 11.17 10.52 3.60
C ASP A 113 10.43 9.39 2.85
N TYR A 114 9.27 9.69 2.26
CA TYR A 114 8.48 8.71 1.50
C TYR A 114 9.23 8.20 0.26
N ARG A 115 10.29 8.89 -0.18
CA ARG A 115 11.21 8.47 -1.25
C ARG A 115 12.31 7.52 -0.77
N GLY A 116 12.35 7.22 0.53
CA GLY A 116 13.28 6.30 1.15
C GLY A 116 13.04 4.84 0.78
N HIS A 117 13.98 3.97 1.15
CA HIS A 117 13.93 2.55 0.84
C HIS A 117 12.75 1.87 1.57
N TYR A 118 11.90 1.19 0.79
CA TYR A 118 10.71 0.49 1.30
C TYR A 118 11.05 -0.96 1.69
N HIS A 119 10.83 -1.31 2.95
CA HIS A 119 10.99 -2.67 3.47
C HIS A 119 9.63 -3.33 3.59
N THR A 120 9.29 -4.21 2.64
CA THR A 120 8.11 -5.07 2.78
C THR A 120 8.48 -6.53 2.67
N SER A 121 7.98 -7.33 3.60
CA SER A 121 7.92 -8.78 3.48
C SER A 121 6.62 -9.25 2.80
N LYS A 122 5.67 -8.34 2.60
CA LYS A 122 4.30 -8.63 2.17
C LYS A 122 4.07 -8.14 0.75
N TYR A 123 3.57 -9.04 -0.09
CA TYR A 123 3.38 -8.82 -1.53
C TYR A 123 1.89 -8.96 -1.86
N HIS A 124 1.29 -7.92 -2.44
CA HIS A 124 -0.13 -7.88 -2.70
C HIS A 124 -0.56 -8.93 -3.74
N ILE A 125 -1.67 -9.62 -3.46
CA ILE A 125 -2.37 -10.49 -4.40
C ILE A 125 -3.76 -9.88 -4.65
N PRO A 126 -4.04 -9.41 -5.88
CA PRO A 126 -5.38 -8.96 -6.25
C PRO A 126 -6.41 -10.06 -6.02
N ARG A 127 -7.51 -9.72 -5.33
CA ARG A 127 -8.63 -10.64 -5.06
C ARG A 127 -9.17 -11.29 -6.35
N SER A 128 -9.22 -10.53 -7.45
CA SER A 128 -9.67 -11.01 -8.76
C SER A 128 -8.80 -12.09 -9.40
N TRP A 129 -7.59 -12.34 -8.86
CA TRP A 129 -6.73 -13.43 -9.32
C TRP A 129 -6.94 -14.73 -8.52
N LEU A 130 -7.74 -14.69 -7.46
CA LEU A 130 -7.98 -15.80 -6.56
C LEU A 130 -9.31 -16.51 -6.87
N GLN A 131 -9.28 -17.83 -6.75
CA GLN A 131 -10.43 -18.70 -6.62
C GLN A 131 -10.68 -18.99 -5.13
N ALA A 132 -11.85 -19.52 -4.78
CA ALA A 132 -12.17 -19.84 -3.39
C ALA A 132 -11.16 -20.85 -2.79
N SER A 133 -10.77 -21.85 -3.57
CA SER A 133 -9.83 -22.90 -3.20
C SER A 133 -8.89 -23.25 -4.34
N ASN A 134 -7.86 -24.05 -4.02
CA ASN A 134 -6.94 -24.61 -5.02
C ASN A 134 -6.18 -23.57 -5.87
N ASN A 135 -5.79 -22.45 -5.26
CA ASN A 135 -4.96 -21.44 -5.91
C ASN A 135 -3.51 -21.92 -5.98
N LEU A 136 -2.92 -21.92 -7.18
CA LEU A 136 -1.55 -22.32 -7.40
C LEU A 136 -0.60 -21.17 -7.04
N LEU A 137 0.31 -21.41 -6.10
CA LEU A 137 1.46 -20.55 -5.81
C LEU A 137 2.73 -21.19 -6.37
N VAL A 138 3.47 -20.43 -7.18
CA VAL A 138 4.81 -20.81 -7.64
C VAL A 138 5.80 -19.75 -7.22
N LEU A 139 6.94 -20.18 -6.70
CA LEU A 139 8.04 -19.33 -6.24
C LEU A 139 9.33 -19.75 -6.93
N PHE A 140 10.12 -18.77 -7.33
CA PHE A 140 11.52 -18.94 -7.73
C PHE A 140 12.40 -18.26 -6.69
N GLU A 141 13.26 -19.01 -6.00
CA GLU A 141 14.15 -18.50 -4.95
C GLU A 141 15.62 -18.51 -5.41
N GLU A 142 16.25 -17.34 -5.44
CA GLU A 142 17.62 -17.12 -5.91
C GLU A 142 18.67 -17.28 -4.81
N THR A 143 18.32 -16.98 -3.56
CA THR A 143 19.29 -16.83 -2.45
C THR A 143 19.06 -17.76 -1.26
N GLY A 144 17.98 -18.56 -1.30
CA GLY A 144 17.57 -19.46 -0.23
C GLY A 144 16.57 -18.83 0.75
N GLY A 145 15.73 -19.68 1.35
CA GLY A 145 14.64 -19.26 2.24
C GLY A 145 13.97 -20.45 2.91
N LYS A 146 13.04 -20.17 3.84
CA LYS A 146 12.25 -21.20 4.53
C LYS A 146 10.81 -21.21 4.01
N PRO A 147 10.47 -22.11 3.08
CA PRO A 147 9.17 -22.09 2.39
C PRO A 147 7.99 -22.43 3.30
N PHE A 148 8.21 -23.22 4.37
CA PHE A 148 7.15 -23.61 5.30
C PHE A 148 6.65 -22.48 6.22
N GLU A 149 7.38 -21.37 6.30
CA GLU A 149 7.00 -20.18 7.09
C GLU A 149 6.23 -19.15 6.24
N ILE A 150 6.09 -19.38 4.93
CA ILE A 150 5.31 -18.53 4.03
C ILE A 150 3.85 -18.59 4.44
N SER A 151 3.17 -17.44 4.43
CA SER A 151 1.76 -17.38 4.77
C SER A 151 0.99 -16.40 3.92
N VAL A 152 -0.28 -16.71 3.66
CA VAL A 152 -1.23 -15.81 3.02
C VAL A 152 -1.99 -15.09 4.13
N LYS A 153 -2.05 -13.76 4.05
CA LYS A 153 -2.69 -12.91 5.05
C LYS A 153 -3.69 -11.97 4.39
N SER A 154 -4.86 -11.84 5.00
CA SER A 154 -5.77 -10.73 4.73
C SER A 154 -5.32 -9.50 5.53
N ARG A 155 -5.40 -8.33 4.92
CA ARG A 155 -5.18 -7.03 5.56
C ARG A 155 -6.47 -6.24 5.54
N SER A 156 -6.81 -5.62 6.66
CA SER A 156 -7.85 -4.60 6.75
C SER A 156 -7.30 -3.38 7.46
N THR A 157 -7.80 -2.22 7.05
CA THR A 157 -7.53 -0.94 7.67
C THR A 157 -8.37 -0.83 8.93
N GLN A 158 -7.71 -0.73 10.09
CA GLN A 158 -8.39 -0.61 11.39
C GLN A 158 -8.64 0.83 11.80
N THR A 159 -7.72 1.73 11.48
CA THR A 159 -7.82 3.16 11.79
C THR A 159 -7.70 3.94 10.50
N ILE A 160 -8.64 4.85 10.27
CA ILE A 160 -8.57 5.86 9.21
C ILE A 160 -8.47 7.24 9.85
N CYS A 161 -7.73 8.12 9.21
CA CYS A 161 -7.59 9.50 9.64
C CYS A 161 -7.63 10.43 8.45
N ALA A 162 -8.15 11.64 8.66
CA ALA A 162 -8.06 12.71 7.69
C ALA A 162 -7.86 14.05 8.40
N GLU A 163 -7.17 14.95 7.73
CA GLU A 163 -6.92 16.31 8.19
C GLU A 163 -7.09 17.28 7.02
N VAL A 164 -8.02 18.23 7.15
CA VAL A 164 -8.37 19.17 6.08
C VAL A 164 -8.55 20.57 6.65
N SER A 165 -7.78 21.53 6.14
CA SER A 165 -7.86 22.95 6.46
C SER A 165 -8.92 23.67 5.61
N GLU A 166 -9.54 24.72 6.16
CA GLU A 166 -10.35 25.70 5.41
C GLU A 166 -9.60 26.30 4.20
N SER A 167 -8.26 26.34 4.26
CA SER A 167 -7.41 26.86 3.19
C SER A 167 -7.06 25.84 2.11
N HIS A 168 -7.47 24.58 2.24
CA HIS A 168 -7.23 23.59 1.19
C HIS A 168 -8.06 23.91 -0.06
N TYR A 169 -7.62 23.39 -1.20
CA TYR A 169 -8.42 23.50 -2.42
C TYR A 169 -9.56 22.47 -2.40
N PRO A 170 -10.71 22.80 -2.99
CA PRO A 170 -11.78 21.82 -3.20
C PRO A 170 -11.31 20.74 -4.19
N SER A 171 -12.03 19.61 -4.21
CA SER A 171 -11.82 18.53 -5.18
C SER A 171 -11.72 19.07 -6.61
N LEU A 172 -10.74 18.58 -7.39
CA LEU A 172 -10.53 18.98 -8.79
C LEU A 172 -11.76 18.75 -9.67
N GLN A 173 -12.65 17.83 -9.30
CA GLN A 173 -13.90 17.56 -10.02
C GLN A 173 -14.88 18.75 -9.98
N ASN A 174 -14.78 19.59 -8.96
CA ASN A 174 -15.64 20.76 -8.78
C ASN A 174 -15.06 22.02 -9.43
N TRP A 175 -13.87 21.96 -10.01
CA TRP A 175 -13.23 23.10 -10.65
C TRP A 175 -13.90 23.40 -11.98
N SER A 176 -14.64 24.51 -12.05
CA SER A 176 -15.11 25.08 -13.30
C SER A 176 -14.46 26.44 -13.55
N PRO A 177 -14.08 26.77 -14.80
CA PRO A 177 -13.57 28.09 -15.14
C PRO A 177 -14.53 29.24 -14.80
N SER A 178 -15.84 28.98 -14.72
CA SER A 178 -16.87 29.98 -14.37
C SER A 178 -16.95 30.32 -12.88
N ASP A 179 -16.28 29.56 -12.01
CA ASP A 179 -16.36 29.74 -10.55
C ASP A 179 -15.62 30.99 -10.05
N PHE A 180 -14.81 31.62 -10.92
CA PHE A 180 -14.11 32.88 -10.65
C PHE A 180 -15.01 34.12 -10.83
N ILE A 181 -16.24 33.98 -11.35
CA ILE A 181 -17.09 35.11 -11.75
C ILE A 181 -18.34 35.28 -10.86
N ASP A 182 -18.83 34.23 -10.21
CA ASP A 182 -20.10 34.27 -9.45
C ASP A 182 -19.88 34.15 -7.92
N GLN A 183 -20.46 35.07 -7.12
CA GLN A 183 -20.40 35.01 -5.66
C GLN A 183 -21.20 33.83 -5.06
N ASN A 184 -22.06 33.18 -5.85
CA ASN A 184 -22.68 31.90 -5.49
C ASN A 184 -21.70 30.71 -5.54
N SER A 185 -20.46 30.89 -6.03
CA SER A 185 -19.43 29.85 -6.11
C SER A 185 -18.74 29.54 -4.78
N LYS A 186 -18.97 30.35 -3.73
CA LYS A 186 -18.35 30.14 -2.40
C LYS A 186 -18.63 28.77 -1.80
N ASN A 187 -19.83 28.21 -2.02
CA ASN A 187 -20.19 26.86 -1.56
C ASN A 187 -19.57 25.74 -2.42
N LYS A 188 -19.15 26.04 -3.65
CA LYS A 188 -18.54 25.06 -4.57
C LYS A 188 -17.03 24.94 -4.36
N MET A 189 -16.41 25.99 -3.83
CA MET A 189 -14.99 26.01 -3.48
C MET A 189 -14.70 25.57 -2.04
N THR A 190 -15.71 25.12 -1.29
CA THR A 190 -15.49 24.67 0.09
C THR A 190 -14.73 23.33 0.11
N PRO A 191 -13.66 23.20 0.94
CA PRO A 191 -12.94 21.96 1.08
C PRO A 191 -13.83 20.86 1.67
N GLU A 192 -13.59 19.62 1.26
CA GLU A 192 -14.30 18.45 1.77
C GLU A 192 -13.31 17.43 2.33
N MET A 193 -13.62 16.90 3.50
CA MET A 193 -12.93 15.75 4.09
C MET A 193 -13.66 14.48 3.67
N HIS A 194 -12.90 13.53 3.13
CA HIS A 194 -13.39 12.20 2.78
C HIS A 194 -12.80 11.17 3.73
N LEU A 195 -13.66 10.40 4.39
CA LEU A 195 -13.29 9.23 5.18
C LEU A 195 -13.92 7.99 4.55
N GLN A 196 -13.12 6.95 4.35
CA GLN A 196 -13.52 5.73 3.66
C GLN A 196 -12.82 4.53 4.34
N CYS A 197 -13.60 3.58 4.82
CA CYS A 197 -13.11 2.27 5.22
C CYS A 197 -12.95 1.37 3.98
N ASP A 198 -12.17 0.30 4.13
CA ASP A 198 -12.05 -0.74 3.10
C ASP A 198 -13.43 -1.34 2.76
N ASP A 199 -13.55 -1.95 1.58
CA ASP A 199 -14.78 -2.61 1.17
C ASP A 199 -15.24 -3.65 2.20
N GLY A 200 -16.56 -3.70 2.44
CA GLY A 200 -17.15 -4.55 3.46
C GLY A 200 -16.90 -4.10 4.91
N HIS A 201 -16.32 -2.92 5.13
CA HIS A 201 -16.16 -2.32 6.46
C HIS A 201 -17.00 -1.04 6.59
N THR A 202 -17.30 -0.69 7.83
CA THR A 202 -17.98 0.55 8.22
C THR A 202 -17.20 1.25 9.32
N ILE A 203 -17.34 2.57 9.39
CA ILE A 203 -16.81 3.38 10.48
C ILE A 203 -17.56 2.98 11.76
N SER A 204 -16.88 2.25 12.64
CA SER A 204 -17.46 1.67 13.86
C SER A 204 -17.43 2.64 15.04
N SER A 205 -16.45 3.53 15.07
CA SER A 205 -16.31 4.57 16.09
C SER A 205 -15.48 5.72 15.56
N ILE A 206 -15.72 6.91 16.10
CA ILE A 206 -14.87 8.09 15.94
C ILE A 206 -14.11 8.24 17.25
N GLU A 207 -12.79 8.09 17.21
CA GLU A 207 -11.92 8.13 18.39
C GLU A 207 -11.47 9.55 18.72
N PHE A 208 -11.34 10.40 17.70
CA PHE A 208 -10.95 11.79 17.84
C PHE A 208 -11.62 12.63 16.76
N ALA A 209 -12.05 13.83 17.13
CA ALA A 209 -12.50 14.84 16.19
C ALA A 209 -12.26 16.23 16.76
N SER A 210 -11.61 17.10 16.00
CA SER A 210 -11.44 18.51 16.37
C SER A 210 -11.52 19.40 15.15
N TYR A 211 -12.24 20.50 15.26
CA TYR A 211 -12.30 21.57 14.28
C TYR A 211 -11.76 22.84 14.92
N GLY A 212 -10.63 23.34 14.42
CA GLY A 212 -9.87 24.40 15.08
C GLY A 212 -8.39 24.33 14.76
N THR A 213 -7.57 24.18 15.79
CA THR A 213 -6.10 24.12 15.69
C THR A 213 -5.53 22.80 16.21
N PRO A 214 -5.96 21.64 15.66
CA PRO A 214 -5.46 20.34 16.10
C PRO A 214 -3.94 20.23 15.94
N GLN A 215 -3.30 19.57 16.89
CA GLN A 215 -1.86 19.29 16.91
C GLN A 215 -1.62 17.79 16.87
N GLY A 216 -0.41 17.40 16.44
CA GLY A 216 -0.02 15.99 16.37
C GLY A 216 -0.31 15.35 15.03
N LYS A 217 -0.56 14.04 15.03
CA LYS A 217 -0.80 13.21 13.84
C LYS A 217 -1.75 12.07 14.19
N CYS A 218 -2.31 11.42 13.18
CA CYS A 218 -3.12 10.19 13.32
C CYS A 218 -2.52 9.21 14.35
N GLY A 219 -3.33 8.82 15.35
CA GLY A 219 -2.96 7.98 16.48
C GLY A 219 -2.38 8.73 17.69
N ASN A 220 -2.09 10.04 17.57
CA ASN A 220 -1.58 10.89 18.63
C ASN A 220 -1.97 12.35 18.36
N TYR A 221 -3.27 12.58 18.14
CA TYR A 221 -3.82 13.92 18.04
C TYR A 221 -3.99 14.52 19.44
N SER A 222 -3.76 15.83 19.53
CA SER A 222 -4.10 16.63 20.70
C SER A 222 -4.75 17.94 20.28
N CYS A 223 -5.49 18.54 21.20
CA CYS A 223 -6.03 19.88 21.06
C CYS A 223 -5.57 20.73 22.25
N GLU A 224 -5.25 22.00 22.01
CA GLU A 224 -5.10 22.99 23.07
C GLU A 224 -6.42 23.78 23.17
N CYS A 225 -7.08 23.74 24.33
CA CYS A 225 -8.47 24.16 24.47
C CYS A 225 -8.71 25.68 24.25
N THR A 226 -9.29 26.02 23.10
CA THR A 226 -10.59 26.74 23.00
C THR A 226 -11.51 26.13 21.92
N ASP A 227 -11.09 25.01 21.34
CA ASP A 227 -11.78 24.32 20.26
C ASP A 227 -12.81 23.32 20.82
N THR A 228 -13.94 23.18 20.15
CA THR A 228 -15.11 22.38 20.55
C THR A 228 -14.87 20.87 20.41
N HIS A 229 -13.88 20.31 21.11
CA HIS A 229 -13.48 18.90 20.98
C HIS A 229 -14.62 17.91 21.28
N ASP A 230 -15.30 18.05 22.43
CA ASP A 230 -16.23 17.02 22.91
C ASP A 230 -17.61 17.04 22.25
N SER A 231 -18.04 18.16 21.68
CA SER A 231 -19.35 18.27 21.02
C SER A 231 -19.42 17.56 19.66
N PHE A 232 -18.28 17.11 19.12
CA PHE A 232 -18.23 16.37 17.86
C PHE A 232 -18.34 14.85 18.02
N LEU A 233 -18.03 14.33 19.22
CA LEU A 233 -18.07 12.90 19.54
C LEU A 233 -19.43 12.43 20.07
N THR A 234 -20.35 13.35 20.36
CA THR A 234 -21.69 13.05 20.87
C THR A 234 -22.64 12.60 19.77
N GLU A 235 -23.51 11.65 20.11
CA GLU A 235 -24.65 11.26 19.27
C GLU A 235 -25.51 12.50 18.97
N GLY A 236 -25.58 12.89 17.69
CA GLY A 236 -26.27 14.09 17.22
C GLY A 236 -25.37 15.16 16.59
N SER A 237 -24.03 15.01 16.64
CA SER A 237 -23.14 15.87 15.87
C SER A 237 -23.26 15.58 14.36
N ASN A 238 -23.02 16.61 13.53
CA ASN A 238 -23.02 16.45 12.07
C ASN A 238 -21.99 15.39 11.61
N LEU A 239 -20.86 15.31 12.31
CA LEU A 239 -19.82 14.32 12.04
C LEU A 239 -20.29 12.90 12.33
N TYR A 240 -20.87 12.69 13.52
CA TYR A 240 -21.37 11.38 13.93
C TYR A 240 -22.48 10.90 12.99
N ALA A 241 -23.47 11.75 12.71
CA ALA A 241 -24.56 11.44 11.79
C ALA A 241 -24.10 11.19 10.34
N ALA A 242 -23.02 11.87 9.91
CA ALA A 242 -22.46 11.69 8.59
C ALA A 242 -21.69 10.37 8.47
N CYS A 243 -20.92 9.96 9.48
CA CYS A 243 -19.90 8.92 9.35
C CYS A 243 -20.21 7.61 10.07
N GLN A 244 -20.81 7.66 11.27
CA GLN A 244 -21.00 6.48 12.10
C GLN A 244 -21.84 5.42 11.37
N GLY A 245 -21.33 4.18 11.33
CA GLY A 245 -21.99 3.03 10.73
C GLY A 245 -21.99 3.01 9.19
N LYS A 246 -21.33 3.97 8.53
CA LYS A 246 -21.25 4.02 7.06
C LYS A 246 -19.88 3.56 6.57
N GLY A 247 -19.81 3.01 5.36
CA GLY A 247 -18.55 2.65 4.71
C GLY A 247 -17.70 3.87 4.34
N SER A 248 -18.36 5.00 4.09
CA SER A 248 -17.72 6.29 3.91
C SER A 248 -18.62 7.47 4.20
N CYS A 249 -17.98 8.62 4.38
CA CYS A 249 -18.65 9.89 4.57
C CYS A 249 -17.83 11.04 3.99
N VAL A 250 -18.54 12.14 3.71
CA VAL A 250 -17.97 13.40 3.25
C VAL A 250 -18.43 14.50 4.18
N ILE A 251 -17.48 15.29 4.68
CA ILE A 251 -17.75 16.41 5.59
C ILE A 251 -17.22 17.68 4.95
N ARG A 252 -18.05 18.71 4.85
CA ARG A 252 -17.61 20.00 4.33
C ARG A 252 -16.96 20.84 5.43
N ILE A 253 -15.85 21.48 5.10
CA ILE A 253 -15.06 22.27 6.04
C ILE A 253 -15.55 23.72 6.04
N LEU A 254 -16.52 24.01 6.90
CA LEU A 254 -17.11 25.34 7.04
C LEU A 254 -17.68 25.57 8.44
N ASN A 255 -17.50 26.78 8.98
CA ASN A 255 -17.91 27.13 10.35
C ASN A 255 -19.39 26.80 10.69
N SER A 256 -20.33 27.00 9.76
CA SER A 256 -21.74 26.68 10.02
C SER A 256 -22.04 25.18 10.12
N ALA A 257 -21.18 24.30 9.60
CA ALA A 257 -21.30 22.86 9.80
C ALA A 257 -20.89 22.42 11.21
N PHE A 258 -20.20 23.29 11.95
CA PHE A 258 -19.63 22.99 13.27
C PHE A 258 -20.17 23.91 14.38
N GLY A 259 -21.33 24.55 14.15
CA GLY A 259 -21.99 25.39 15.14
C GLY A 259 -21.40 26.80 15.30
N GLY A 260 -20.42 27.18 14.48
CA GLY A 260 -19.81 28.50 14.48
C GLY A 260 -18.31 28.49 14.20
N ASP A 261 -17.70 29.66 14.34
CA ASP A 261 -16.26 29.83 14.27
C ASP A 261 -15.67 29.59 15.68
N PRO A 262 -14.92 28.49 15.92
CA PRO A 262 -14.38 28.15 17.24
C PRO A 262 -13.22 29.06 17.66
N CYS A 263 -12.48 29.63 16.70
CA CYS A 263 -11.30 30.45 16.94
C CYS A 263 -11.18 31.56 15.89
N ARG A 264 -11.85 32.68 16.16
CA ARG A 264 -11.97 33.81 15.22
C ARG A 264 -10.61 34.35 14.78
N GLY A 265 -10.45 34.56 13.48
CA GLY A 265 -9.22 35.13 12.90
C GLY A 265 -8.09 34.10 12.67
N ILE A 266 -8.31 32.84 13.05
CA ILE A 266 -7.39 31.72 12.76
C ILE A 266 -7.99 30.86 11.65
N VAL A 267 -7.16 30.21 10.84
CA VAL A 267 -7.59 29.22 9.83
C VAL A 267 -7.85 27.89 10.52
N LYS A 268 -9.02 27.29 10.31
CA LYS A 268 -9.42 26.08 11.02
C LYS A 268 -9.07 24.86 10.21
N THR A 269 -8.71 23.81 10.92
CA THR A 269 -8.47 22.48 10.39
C THR A 269 -9.40 21.51 11.10
N LEU A 270 -10.11 20.71 10.31
CA LEU A 270 -10.79 19.52 10.81
C LEU A 270 -9.78 18.37 10.82
N ALA A 271 -9.60 17.72 11.96
CA ALA A 271 -8.86 16.48 12.10
C ALA A 271 -9.79 15.41 12.69
N VAL A 272 -9.84 14.23 12.07
CA VAL A 272 -10.68 13.11 12.50
C VAL A 272 -9.86 11.83 12.51
N GLU A 273 -10.03 11.03 13.57
CA GLU A 273 -9.58 9.66 13.69
C GLU A 273 -10.79 8.75 13.92
N ALA A 274 -10.90 7.69 13.12
CA ALA A 274 -12.01 6.75 13.19
C ALA A 274 -11.51 5.31 13.12
N LYS A 275 -12.24 4.39 13.75
CA LYS A 275 -12.04 2.95 13.60
C LYS A 275 -12.98 2.39 12.55
N CYS A 276 -12.47 1.41 11.81
CA CYS A 276 -13.23 0.61 10.86
C CYS A 276 -13.41 -0.80 11.41
N ALA A 277 -14.60 -1.36 11.25
CA ALA A 277 -14.90 -2.74 11.58
C ALA A 277 -15.67 -3.41 10.42
N PRO A 278 -15.62 -4.75 10.30
CA PRO A 278 -16.43 -5.47 9.34
C PRO A 278 -17.90 -5.09 9.49
N SER A 279 -18.60 -4.88 8.37
CA SER A 279 -20.02 -4.62 8.41
C SER A 279 -20.74 -5.82 9.04
N SER A 280 -21.63 -5.57 9.99
CA SER A 280 -22.49 -6.58 10.59
C SER A 280 -23.57 -7.02 9.61
N THR A 281 -23.15 -7.63 8.49
CA THR A 281 -24.10 -8.30 7.60
C THR A 281 -24.45 -9.62 8.27
N THR A 282 -25.65 -9.72 8.83
CA THR A 282 -26.23 -10.98 9.29
C THR A 282 -26.34 -11.92 8.08
N SER A 283 -25.30 -12.69 7.80
CA SER A 283 -25.35 -13.85 6.91
C SER A 283 -26.16 -14.93 7.62
N SER A 284 -27.48 -14.76 7.62
CA SER A 284 -28.42 -15.83 7.85
C SER A 284 -28.46 -16.70 6.58
N SER A 285 -27.39 -17.47 6.38
CA SER A 285 -27.44 -18.66 5.53
C SER A 285 -28.00 -19.80 6.39
N GLN A 286 -29.30 -20.03 6.30
CA GLN A 286 -29.88 -21.31 6.68
C GLN A 286 -29.31 -22.40 5.76
N LEU A 287 -28.96 -23.53 6.36
CA LEU A 287 -28.59 -24.78 5.69
C LEU A 287 -29.73 -25.29 4.79
#